data_AF-A0A1V5WE78-F1
#
_entry.id   AF-A0A1V5WE78-F1
#
_cell.length_a   1.000
_cell.length_b   1.000
_cell.length_c   1.000
_cell.angle_alpha   90.00
_cell.angle_beta   90.00
_cell.angle_gamma   90.00
#
_symmetry.space_group_name_H-M   'P 1'
#
loop_
_entity.id
_entity.type
_entity.pdbx_description
1 polymer ?
#
loop_
_entity_poly.entity_id
_entity_poly.type
_entity_poly.pdbx_seq_one_letter_code
_entity_poly.pdbx_strand_id
1 'polypeptide(L)'
;MNASGLMQPVYHGDFFRSCQERLDAAVERGITREKLEAFFIGLYTDQAKTINTADIQQVSMATLESGILKPRQDLYVFILYNWIRFLFLPSIDEAVRERLLIFGVGRIFSAYSNIGVQYCTDADLNFVLDDSVPAAAEKRLIRAVAELKQTIWDLFTIIVEVNSSFTVLRIRDIRARLAHRNRKTKLGASLFYKGNSGSLFIIHNNSDIHTAILDEVSPLPDHLIFENFLGSNPAKPGYLRLKNDEVPLSIISDATLESEPAGSLIGSRSFLQACRQLAGIHPDLFPQQWIFSMKYSINRAYDYVSAMVHAGYSLREIGFTGSRDPDYVFLGQAHRLMLFLQELIHIKLDSYTNLCDYSYISADRFAGFMDPPKGFFRRDFDAMVLSPHFLLASQRQRYSFYAKSIHDKKEIILSITNTQMEPLVANFGLRFRHLDNGSGKNPVAVPYTWEGLGFFVFSALESRLSSIVNRKLAPAIRGTERSHGQ
;
A
#
# COMPACT_ATOMS: atom_id res chain seq x y z
N MET A 1 1.47 21.23 -23.75
CA MET A 1 0.14 21.42 -23.12
C MET A 1 -0.85 21.62 -24.25
N ASN A 2 -1.84 20.74 -24.41
CA ASN A 2 -2.89 20.88 -25.41
C ASN A 2 -4.03 21.79 -24.88
N ALA A 3 -4.72 22.45 -25.81
CA ALA A 3 -5.71 23.51 -25.56
C ALA A 3 -6.96 23.10 -24.75
N SER A 4 -7.10 21.83 -24.34
CA SER A 4 -8.25 21.33 -23.57
C SER A 4 -7.99 21.16 -22.06
N GLY A 5 -6.76 21.35 -21.57
CA GLY A 5 -6.45 21.25 -20.14
C GLY A 5 -6.72 19.89 -19.48
N LEU A 6 -7.14 18.87 -20.25
CA LEU A 6 -7.35 17.51 -19.80
C LEU A 6 -6.04 16.73 -19.91
N MET A 7 -5.60 16.12 -18.81
CA MET A 7 -4.53 15.12 -18.89
C MET A 7 -5.10 13.88 -19.59
N GLN A 8 -4.51 13.53 -20.74
CA GLN A 8 -4.75 12.22 -21.35
C GLN A 8 -4.10 11.16 -20.46
N PRO A 9 -4.76 10.01 -20.23
CA PRO A 9 -4.14 8.90 -19.51
C PRO A 9 -2.85 8.46 -20.21
N VAL A 10 -1.81 8.24 -19.41
CA VAL A 10 -0.54 7.68 -19.89
C VAL A 10 -0.53 6.19 -19.54
N TYR A 11 -0.57 5.35 -20.57
CA TYR A 11 -0.50 3.89 -20.43
C TYR A 11 0.95 3.42 -20.58
N HIS A 12 1.30 2.34 -19.88
CA HIS A 12 2.61 1.71 -19.98
C HIS A 12 2.76 0.89 -21.27
N GLY A 13 1.67 0.36 -21.83
CA GLY A 13 1.66 -0.42 -23.07
C GLY A 13 0.95 0.26 -24.25
N ASP A 14 1.37 -0.09 -25.48
CA ASP A 14 0.77 0.42 -26.72
C ASP A 14 -0.67 -0.10 -26.95
N PHE A 15 -1.02 -1.24 -26.34
CA PHE A 15 -2.35 -1.84 -26.47
C PHE A 15 -3.46 -0.87 -26.03
N PHE A 16 -3.38 -0.33 -24.81
CA PHE A 16 -4.41 0.59 -24.29
C PHE A 16 -4.41 1.93 -25.01
N ARG A 17 -3.26 2.37 -25.54
CA ARG A 17 -3.20 3.54 -26.42
C ARG A 17 -3.99 3.32 -27.71
N SER A 18 -3.80 2.17 -28.36
CA SER A 18 -4.58 1.80 -29.55
C SER A 18 -6.07 1.63 -29.24
N CYS A 19 -6.41 1.05 -28.08
CA CYS A 19 -7.80 0.99 -27.63
C CYS A 19 -8.40 2.39 -27.41
N GLN A 20 -7.63 3.34 -26.89
CA GLN A 20 -8.08 4.72 -26.68
C GLN A 20 -8.36 5.40 -28.02
N GLU A 21 -7.45 5.29 -28.99
CA GLU A 21 -7.64 5.85 -30.34
C GLU A 21 -8.89 5.28 -31.03
N ARG A 22 -9.10 3.96 -30.90
CA ARG A 22 -10.29 3.28 -31.45
C ARG A 22 -11.58 3.72 -30.75
N LEU A 23 -11.52 3.89 -29.43
CA LEU A 23 -12.66 4.36 -28.63
C LEU A 23 -13.02 5.79 -28.99
N ASP A 24 -12.04 6.69 -29.04
CA ASP A 24 -12.24 8.10 -29.40
C ASP A 24 -12.86 8.21 -30.81
N ALA A 25 -12.33 7.47 -31.79
CA ALA A 25 -12.89 7.42 -33.14
C ALA A 25 -14.32 6.84 -33.20
N ALA A 26 -14.66 5.89 -32.33
CA ALA A 26 -16.01 5.35 -32.23
C ALA A 26 -16.98 6.34 -31.61
N VAL A 27 -16.53 7.10 -30.60
CA VAL A 27 -17.29 8.21 -29.98
C VAL A 27 -17.57 9.31 -30.98
N GLU A 28 -16.58 9.72 -31.78
CA GLU A 28 -16.76 10.69 -32.86
C GLU A 28 -17.78 10.24 -33.91
N ARG A 29 -17.91 8.94 -34.14
CA ARG A 29 -18.90 8.34 -35.05
C ARG A 29 -20.29 8.14 -34.41
N GLY A 30 -20.49 8.54 -33.16
CA GLY A 30 -21.78 8.42 -32.48
C GLY A 30 -22.11 7.01 -31.99
N ILE A 31 -21.12 6.27 -31.47
CA ILE A 31 -21.37 5.00 -30.77
C ILE A 31 -22.42 5.20 -29.66
N THR A 32 -23.36 4.25 -29.54
CA THR A 32 -24.42 4.33 -28.53
C THR A 32 -23.89 3.97 -27.14
N ARG A 33 -24.63 4.38 -26.11
CA ARG A 33 -24.30 4.10 -24.70
C ARG A 33 -24.15 2.60 -24.44
N GLU A 34 -25.08 1.79 -24.95
CA GLU A 34 -25.12 0.35 -24.75
C GLU A 34 -23.89 -0.32 -25.40
N LYS A 35 -23.46 0.18 -26.57
CA LYS A 35 -22.27 -0.31 -27.26
C LYS A 35 -20.98 0.08 -26.53
N LEU A 36 -20.94 1.26 -25.91
CA LEU A 36 -19.82 1.67 -25.05
C LEU A 36 -19.72 0.79 -23.81
N GLU A 37 -20.83 0.57 -23.12
CA GLU A 37 -20.89 -0.32 -21.94
C GLU A 37 -20.44 -1.74 -22.32
N ALA A 38 -20.96 -2.30 -23.41
CA ALA A 38 -20.55 -3.62 -23.91
C ALA A 38 -19.05 -3.66 -24.28
N PHE A 39 -18.52 -2.59 -24.88
CA PHE A 39 -17.09 -2.50 -25.19
C PHE A 39 -16.23 -2.52 -23.92
N PHE A 40 -16.58 -1.74 -22.89
CA PHE A 40 -15.83 -1.72 -21.63
C PHE A 40 -15.90 -3.06 -20.90
N ILE A 41 -17.08 -3.69 -20.83
CA ILE A 41 -17.27 -5.01 -20.21
C ILE A 41 -16.46 -6.08 -20.94
N GLY A 42 -16.52 -6.10 -22.27
CA GLY A 42 -15.77 -7.05 -23.10
C GLY A 42 -14.26 -6.87 -22.93
N LEU A 43 -13.77 -5.64 -23.07
CA LEU A 43 -12.34 -5.32 -22.89
C LEU A 43 -11.86 -5.70 -21.50
N TYR A 44 -12.60 -5.35 -20.45
CA TYR A 44 -12.25 -5.70 -19.09
C TYR A 44 -12.20 -7.20 -18.89
N THR A 45 -13.23 -7.92 -19.33
CA THR A 45 -13.30 -9.38 -19.18
C THR A 45 -12.13 -10.07 -19.87
N ASP A 46 -11.80 -9.66 -21.09
CA ASP A 46 -10.72 -10.26 -21.86
C ASP A 46 -9.35 -9.96 -21.26
N GLN A 47 -9.09 -8.68 -20.94
CA GLN A 47 -7.80 -8.28 -20.37
C GLN A 47 -7.62 -8.79 -18.94
N ALA A 48 -8.67 -8.78 -18.12
CA ALA A 48 -8.63 -9.36 -16.78
C ALA A 48 -8.29 -10.85 -16.86
N LYS A 49 -8.85 -11.62 -17.80
CA LYS A 49 -8.46 -13.03 -18.02
C LYS A 49 -7.00 -13.18 -18.44
N THR A 50 -6.48 -12.30 -19.30
CA THR A 50 -5.07 -12.33 -19.71
C THR A 50 -4.11 -11.99 -18.56
N ILE A 51 -4.49 -11.03 -17.71
CA ILE A 51 -3.71 -10.57 -16.56
C ILE A 51 -3.83 -11.55 -15.38
N ASN A 52 -4.96 -12.26 -15.26
CA ASN A 52 -5.26 -13.10 -14.11
C ASN A 52 -4.38 -14.36 -14.09
N THR A 53 -3.45 -14.37 -13.16
CA THR A 53 -2.69 -15.55 -12.76
C THR A 53 -3.45 -16.34 -11.71
N ALA A 54 -4.57 -16.94 -12.11
CA ALA A 54 -5.34 -17.83 -11.23
C ALA A 54 -4.50 -19.01 -10.70
N ASP A 55 -3.35 -19.26 -11.32
CA ASP A 55 -2.36 -20.21 -10.86
C ASP A 55 -1.20 -19.50 -10.13
N ILE A 56 -1.11 -19.73 -8.82
CA ILE A 56 0.00 -19.29 -7.97
C ILE A 56 1.36 -19.82 -8.47
N GLN A 57 1.37 -20.89 -9.26
CA GLN A 57 2.57 -21.42 -9.91
C GLN A 57 3.04 -20.56 -11.09
N GLN A 58 2.24 -19.65 -11.62
CA GLN A 58 2.61 -18.82 -12.77
C GLN A 58 3.09 -17.41 -12.38
N VAL A 59 2.92 -17.04 -11.10
CA VAL A 59 3.37 -15.75 -10.57
C VAL A 59 4.82 -15.87 -10.13
N SER A 60 5.68 -15.04 -10.72
CA SER A 60 7.07 -14.90 -10.30
C SER A 60 7.41 -13.43 -10.05
N MET A 61 8.38 -13.18 -9.18
CA MET A 61 8.88 -11.81 -8.93
C MET A 61 9.38 -11.12 -10.21
N ALA A 62 9.92 -11.89 -11.15
CA ALA A 62 10.49 -11.34 -12.39
C ALA A 62 9.43 -10.86 -13.38
N THR A 63 8.26 -11.51 -13.38
CA THR A 63 7.17 -11.23 -14.33
C THR A 63 6.03 -10.42 -13.71
N LEU A 64 6.00 -10.29 -12.38
CA LEU A 64 4.94 -9.59 -11.64
C LEU A 64 4.69 -8.16 -12.16
N GLU A 65 5.73 -7.36 -12.28
CA GLU A 65 5.60 -5.94 -12.64
C GLU A 65 5.05 -5.75 -14.07
N SER A 66 5.67 -6.40 -15.05
CA SER A 66 5.33 -6.24 -16.47
C SER A 66 4.15 -7.09 -16.94
N GLY A 67 3.91 -8.25 -16.30
CA GLY A 67 2.85 -9.17 -16.66
C GLY A 67 1.55 -8.94 -15.90
N ILE A 68 1.60 -8.35 -14.71
CA ILE A 68 0.44 -8.26 -13.81
C ILE A 68 0.19 -6.82 -13.37
N LEU A 69 1.11 -6.20 -12.63
CA LEU A 69 0.84 -4.96 -11.90
C LEU A 69 0.63 -3.76 -12.83
N LYS A 70 1.51 -3.54 -13.82
CA LYS A 70 1.37 -2.44 -14.79
C LYS A 70 0.21 -2.65 -15.76
N PRO A 71 0.04 -3.84 -16.39
CA PRO A 71 -1.15 -4.08 -17.21
C PRO A 71 -2.46 -3.88 -16.45
N ARG A 72 -2.53 -4.29 -15.17
CA ARG A 72 -3.70 -4.06 -14.33
C ARG A 72 -3.95 -2.57 -14.08
N GLN A 73 -2.90 -1.80 -13.81
CA GLN A 73 -3.02 -0.35 -13.64
C GLN A 73 -3.57 0.28 -14.92
N ASP A 74 -2.98 -0.03 -16.08
CA ASP A 74 -3.45 0.49 -17.36
C ASP A 74 -4.91 0.12 -17.62
N LEU A 75 -5.30 -1.13 -17.32
CA LEU A 75 -6.68 -1.58 -17.44
C LEU A 75 -7.63 -0.79 -16.53
N TYR A 76 -7.31 -0.64 -15.24
CA TYR A 76 -8.14 0.09 -14.29
C TYR A 76 -8.25 1.57 -14.64
N VAL A 77 -7.14 2.21 -15.02
CA VAL A 77 -7.14 3.60 -15.48
C VAL A 77 -7.99 3.74 -16.73
N PHE A 78 -7.82 2.86 -17.72
CA PHE A 78 -8.59 2.89 -18.97
C PHE A 78 -10.09 2.78 -18.70
N ILE A 79 -10.51 1.82 -17.88
CA ILE A 79 -11.92 1.60 -17.57
C ILE A 79 -12.49 2.78 -16.78
N LEU A 80 -11.86 3.19 -15.67
CA LEU A 80 -12.38 4.25 -14.81
C LEU A 80 -12.44 5.59 -15.53
N TYR A 81 -11.36 5.99 -16.21
CA TYR A 81 -11.30 7.26 -16.93
C TYR A 81 -12.38 7.34 -18.01
N ASN A 82 -12.47 6.32 -18.86
CA ASN A 82 -13.38 6.34 -20.00
C ASN A 82 -14.84 6.09 -19.60
N TRP A 83 -15.11 5.28 -18.57
CA TRP A 83 -16.46 5.13 -18.02
C TRP A 83 -16.97 6.45 -17.45
N ILE A 84 -16.13 7.15 -16.68
CA ILE A 84 -16.50 8.45 -16.12
C ILE A 84 -16.73 9.46 -17.25
N ARG A 85 -15.81 9.52 -18.21
CA ARG A 85 -15.86 10.49 -19.31
C ARG A 85 -17.05 10.30 -20.25
N PHE A 86 -17.35 9.06 -20.64
CA PHE A 86 -18.31 8.79 -21.72
C PHE A 86 -19.67 8.26 -21.24
N LEU A 87 -19.81 7.79 -20.00
CA LEU A 87 -21.06 7.24 -19.49
C LEU A 87 -21.62 8.01 -18.29
N PHE A 88 -20.76 8.33 -17.32
CA PHE A 88 -21.17 9.05 -16.11
C PHE A 88 -21.36 10.55 -16.34
N LEU A 89 -20.35 11.25 -16.85
CA LEU A 89 -20.44 12.71 -17.06
C LEU A 89 -21.61 13.11 -17.98
N PRO A 90 -21.90 12.39 -19.08
CA PRO A 90 -23.07 12.70 -19.90
C PRO A 90 -24.41 12.43 -19.22
N SER A 91 -24.47 11.62 -18.15
CA SER A 91 -25.70 11.41 -17.38
C SER A 91 -25.94 12.47 -16.31
N ILE A 92 -25.00 13.40 -16.10
CA ILE A 92 -25.13 14.51 -15.16
C ILE A 92 -25.67 15.74 -15.88
N ASP A 93 -26.59 16.46 -15.24
CA ASP A 93 -27.12 17.75 -15.71
C ASP A 93 -25.98 18.68 -16.14
N GLU A 94 -26.04 19.25 -17.34
CA GLU A 94 -24.97 20.07 -17.91
C GLU A 94 -24.54 21.22 -16.99
N ALA A 95 -25.51 21.90 -16.38
CA ALA A 95 -25.26 22.97 -15.42
C ALA A 95 -24.49 22.53 -14.16
N VAL A 96 -24.57 21.26 -13.77
CA VAL A 96 -23.77 20.69 -12.67
C VAL A 96 -22.41 20.26 -13.20
N ARG A 97 -22.37 19.60 -14.36
CA ARG A 97 -21.14 19.15 -15.03
C ARG A 97 -20.15 20.29 -15.25
N GLU A 98 -20.60 21.45 -15.72
CA GLU A 98 -19.75 22.63 -15.92
C GLU A 98 -19.16 23.18 -14.62
N ARG A 99 -19.80 22.89 -13.48
CA ARG A 99 -19.43 23.34 -12.13
C ARG A 99 -18.87 22.22 -11.26
N LEU A 100 -18.25 21.24 -11.90
CA LEU A 100 -17.72 20.05 -11.27
C LEU A 100 -16.25 19.87 -11.64
N LEU A 101 -15.44 19.51 -10.66
CA LEU A 101 -14.09 18.99 -10.82
C LEU A 101 -14.10 17.52 -10.39
N ILE A 102 -13.58 16.62 -11.23
CA ILE A 102 -13.39 15.21 -10.90
C ILE A 102 -11.91 14.86 -11.01
N PHE A 103 -11.34 14.35 -9.94
CA PHE A 103 -9.96 13.86 -9.95
C PHE A 103 -9.80 12.57 -9.17
N GLY A 104 -8.86 11.74 -9.63
CA GLY A 104 -8.40 10.55 -8.95
C GLY A 104 -7.10 10.80 -8.19
N VAL A 105 -6.92 10.11 -7.06
CA VAL A 105 -5.66 10.01 -6.31
C VAL A 105 -5.33 8.54 -6.00
N GLY A 106 -4.22 8.30 -5.29
CA GLY A 106 -3.84 6.93 -4.93
C GLY A 106 -3.19 6.15 -6.08
N ARG A 107 -2.90 4.86 -5.87
CA ARG A 107 -1.96 4.10 -6.73
C ARG A 107 -2.47 3.83 -8.15
N ILE A 108 -3.78 3.73 -8.36
CA ILE A 108 -4.34 3.56 -9.71
C ILE A 108 -4.00 4.78 -10.56
N PHE A 109 -4.28 5.97 -10.05
CA PHE A 109 -4.19 7.23 -10.77
C PHE A 109 -2.85 7.94 -10.64
N SER A 110 -2.09 7.63 -9.60
CA SER A 110 -0.89 8.37 -9.27
C SER A 110 0.33 7.87 -10.05
N ALA A 111 1.12 8.83 -10.51
CA ALA A 111 2.49 8.63 -10.98
C ALA A 111 3.43 8.06 -9.89
N TYR A 112 2.99 7.98 -8.62
CA TYR A 112 3.79 7.49 -7.51
C TYR A 112 4.07 5.98 -7.57
N SER A 113 3.26 5.20 -8.27
CA SER A 113 3.51 3.77 -8.46
C SER A 113 4.11 3.48 -9.83
N ASN A 114 5.44 3.57 -9.94
CA ASN A 114 6.14 3.16 -11.16
C ASN A 114 6.17 1.62 -11.37
N ILE A 115 5.63 0.85 -10.42
CA ILE A 115 5.62 -0.62 -10.43
C ILE A 115 4.22 -1.18 -10.78
N GLY A 116 3.17 -0.35 -10.79
CA GLY A 116 1.79 -0.78 -11.09
C GLY A 116 0.93 -0.96 -9.85
N VAL A 117 -0.19 -1.69 -9.98
CA VAL A 117 -1.16 -1.87 -8.88
C VAL A 117 -1.44 -3.34 -8.61
N GLN A 118 -1.50 -3.67 -7.32
CA GLN A 118 -1.94 -4.98 -6.88
C GLN A 118 -3.46 -5.15 -7.06
N TYR A 119 -3.94 -6.38 -7.06
CA TYR A 119 -5.36 -6.70 -7.04
C TYR A 119 -5.99 -6.11 -5.76
N CYS A 120 -7.26 -5.69 -5.84
CA CYS A 120 -7.94 -4.92 -4.78
C CYS A 120 -7.31 -3.55 -4.46
N THR A 121 -6.51 -2.95 -5.35
CA THR A 121 -6.17 -1.52 -5.18
C THR A 121 -7.44 -0.68 -5.33
N ASP A 122 -7.64 0.24 -4.39
CA ASP A 122 -8.73 1.20 -4.35
C ASP A 122 -8.52 2.36 -5.33
N ALA A 123 -9.63 2.82 -5.91
CA ALA A 123 -9.72 4.01 -6.73
C ALA A 123 -10.27 5.17 -5.87
N ASP A 124 -9.38 6.05 -5.42
CA ASP A 124 -9.76 7.24 -4.66
C ASP A 124 -10.26 8.34 -5.61
N LEU A 125 -11.58 8.43 -5.81
CA LEU A 125 -12.21 9.46 -6.63
C LEU A 125 -12.77 10.60 -5.79
N ASN A 126 -12.59 11.83 -6.26
CA ASN A 126 -13.05 13.05 -5.61
C ASN A 126 -13.83 13.89 -6.61
N PHE A 127 -14.98 14.40 -6.16
CA PHE A 127 -15.94 15.21 -6.90
C PHE A 127 -16.12 16.52 -6.13
N VAL A 128 -15.63 17.62 -6.70
CA VAL A 128 -15.69 18.94 -6.08
C VAL A 128 -16.65 19.84 -6.85
N LEU A 129 -17.67 20.33 -6.16
CA LEU A 129 -18.68 21.21 -6.71
C LEU A 129 -18.39 22.68 -6.38
N ASP A 130 -18.76 23.56 -7.30
CA ASP A 130 -18.88 24.99 -7.02
C ASP A 130 -19.99 25.25 -5.99
N ASP A 131 -19.81 26.30 -5.18
CA ASP A 131 -20.74 26.66 -4.11
C ASP A 131 -22.12 27.10 -4.63
N SER A 132 -22.21 27.56 -5.88
CA SER A 132 -23.47 27.98 -6.52
C SER A 132 -24.41 26.82 -6.88
N VAL A 133 -23.93 25.57 -6.86
CA VAL A 133 -24.75 24.41 -7.22
C VAL A 133 -25.89 24.21 -6.20
N PRO A 134 -27.15 24.09 -6.64
CA PRO A 134 -28.28 23.90 -5.71
C PRO A 134 -28.16 22.60 -4.92
N ALA A 135 -28.58 22.61 -3.64
CA ALA A 135 -28.50 21.43 -2.77
C ALA A 135 -29.28 20.21 -3.32
N ALA A 136 -30.37 20.44 -4.06
CA ALA A 136 -31.10 19.37 -4.72
C ALA A 136 -30.27 18.68 -5.82
N ALA A 137 -29.46 19.44 -6.55
CA ALA A 137 -28.58 18.91 -7.59
C ALA A 137 -27.37 18.17 -7.00
N GLU A 138 -26.80 18.69 -5.90
CA GLU A 138 -25.77 17.99 -5.12
C GLU A 138 -26.26 16.63 -4.62
N LYS A 139 -27.48 16.54 -4.06
CA LYS A 139 -28.07 15.26 -3.64
C LYS A 139 -28.21 14.26 -4.78
N ARG A 140 -28.55 14.74 -5.99
CA ARG A 140 -28.60 13.90 -7.19
C ARG A 140 -27.21 13.39 -7.57
N LEU A 141 -26.18 14.25 -7.52
CA LEU A 141 -24.81 13.83 -7.77
C LEU A 141 -24.34 12.79 -6.75
N ILE A 142 -24.60 12.98 -5.45
CA ILE A 142 -24.24 12.00 -4.42
C ILE A 142 -24.84 10.62 -4.73
N ARG A 143 -26.11 10.58 -5.15
CA ARG A 143 -26.76 9.33 -5.56
C ARG A 143 -26.11 8.73 -6.80
N ALA A 144 -25.86 9.55 -7.83
CA ALA A 144 -25.20 9.09 -9.05
C ALA A 144 -23.78 8.56 -8.78
N VAL A 145 -23.02 9.17 -7.86
CA VAL A 145 -21.69 8.68 -7.44
C VAL A 145 -21.79 7.35 -6.70
N ALA A 146 -22.83 7.16 -5.87
CA ALA A 146 -23.08 5.88 -5.21
C ALA A 146 -23.46 4.79 -6.22
N GLU A 147 -24.28 5.12 -7.23
CA GLU A 147 -24.61 4.22 -8.34
C GLU A 147 -23.38 3.89 -9.19
N LEU A 148 -22.54 4.87 -9.50
CA LEU A 148 -21.26 4.68 -10.19
C LEU A 148 -20.39 3.69 -9.42
N LYS A 149 -20.20 3.90 -8.12
CA LYS A 149 -19.43 3.00 -7.26
C LYS A 149 -19.94 1.56 -7.36
N GLN A 150 -21.25 1.38 -7.20
CA GLN A 150 -21.87 0.06 -7.24
C GLN A 150 -21.69 -0.59 -8.61
N THR A 151 -21.90 0.18 -9.69
CA THR A 151 -21.78 -0.29 -11.07
C THR A 151 -20.35 -0.71 -11.40
N ILE A 152 -19.36 0.10 -11.01
CA ILE A 152 -17.94 -0.21 -11.23
C ILE A 152 -17.53 -1.46 -10.46
N TRP A 153 -18.03 -1.63 -9.24
CA TRP A 153 -17.81 -2.85 -8.48
C TRP A 153 -18.47 -4.07 -9.12
N ASP A 154 -19.73 -3.98 -9.52
CA ASP A 154 -20.50 -5.10 -10.06
C ASP A 154 -19.98 -5.58 -11.41
N LEU A 155 -19.58 -4.64 -12.27
CA LEU A 155 -19.12 -4.97 -13.63
C LEU A 155 -17.62 -5.29 -13.68
N PHE A 156 -16.82 -4.63 -12.85
CA PHE A 156 -15.36 -4.67 -12.98
C PHE A 156 -14.64 -5.09 -11.71
N THR A 157 -15.31 -5.31 -10.58
CA THR A 157 -14.60 -5.76 -9.36
C THR A 157 -13.54 -4.72 -8.93
N ILE A 158 -13.75 -3.43 -9.26
CA ILE A 158 -12.87 -2.31 -8.88
C ILE A 158 -13.51 -1.58 -7.70
N ILE A 159 -12.75 -1.43 -6.62
CA ILE A 159 -13.20 -0.70 -5.43
C ILE A 159 -13.04 0.80 -5.68
N VAL A 160 -14.14 1.54 -5.74
CA VAL A 160 -14.11 3.01 -5.67
C VAL A 160 -14.27 3.43 -4.22
N GLU A 161 -13.25 4.05 -3.63
CA GLU A 161 -13.34 4.58 -2.27
C GLU A 161 -14.23 5.83 -2.27
N VAL A 162 -15.33 5.74 -1.53
CA VAL A 162 -16.23 6.86 -1.25
C VAL A 162 -16.05 7.23 0.21
N ASN A 163 -14.90 7.83 0.53
CA ASN A 163 -14.74 8.44 1.83
C ASN A 163 -15.64 9.67 1.86
N SER A 164 -16.73 9.62 2.63
CA SER A 164 -17.66 10.75 2.75
C SER A 164 -16.98 12.05 3.21
N SER A 165 -15.77 11.95 3.76
CA SER A 165 -14.95 13.12 4.10
C SER A 165 -14.32 13.82 2.89
N PHE A 166 -14.23 13.20 1.72
CA PHE A 166 -13.47 13.73 0.58
C PHE A 166 -14.13 13.51 -0.79
N THR A 167 -15.08 12.58 -0.91
CA THR A 167 -15.56 12.15 -2.23
C THR A 167 -16.55 13.10 -2.90
N VAL A 168 -17.52 13.69 -2.19
CA VAL A 168 -18.37 14.74 -2.78
C VAL A 168 -18.39 15.93 -1.85
N LEU A 169 -17.74 17.02 -2.25
CA LEU A 169 -17.58 18.22 -1.43
C LEU A 169 -17.84 19.48 -2.23
N ARG A 170 -18.26 20.54 -1.56
CA ARG A 170 -18.21 21.89 -2.13
C ARG A 170 -16.91 22.59 -1.77
N ILE A 171 -16.54 23.61 -2.55
CA ILE A 171 -15.37 24.46 -2.25
C ILE A 171 -15.43 25.00 -0.81
N ARG A 172 -16.59 25.52 -0.37
CA ARG A 172 -16.73 26.05 0.99
C ARG A 172 -16.46 25.00 2.08
N ASP A 173 -16.80 23.75 1.84
CA ASP A 173 -16.62 22.67 2.82
C ASP A 173 -15.15 22.29 2.93
N ILE A 174 -14.43 22.29 1.80
CA ILE A 174 -12.97 22.12 1.75
C ILE A 174 -12.29 23.26 2.50
N ARG A 175 -12.64 24.51 2.19
CA ARG A 175 -12.09 25.71 2.87
C ARG A 175 -12.39 25.69 4.37
N ALA A 176 -13.61 25.33 4.76
CA ALA A 176 -14.00 25.22 6.17
C ALA A 176 -13.16 24.16 6.91
N ARG A 177 -12.82 23.04 6.25
CA ARG A 177 -11.93 22.01 6.83
C ARG A 177 -10.49 22.51 6.95
N LEU A 178 -9.96 23.19 5.94
CA LEU A 178 -8.61 23.78 5.96
C LEU A 178 -8.47 24.91 7.00
N ALA A 179 -9.55 25.64 7.27
CA ALA A 179 -9.62 26.69 8.28
C ALA A 179 -10.15 26.20 9.66
N HIS A 180 -10.37 24.90 9.83
CA HIS A 180 -11.09 24.37 10.99
C HIS A 180 -10.35 24.63 12.32
N ARG A 181 -11.08 24.98 13.39
CA ARG A 181 -10.49 25.26 14.72
C ARG A 181 -9.86 24.02 15.37
N ASN A 182 -10.47 22.84 15.17
CA ASN A 182 -9.89 21.58 15.61
C ASN A 182 -8.64 21.25 14.79
N ARG A 183 -7.49 21.18 15.47
CA ARG A 183 -6.18 20.90 14.86
C ARG A 183 -6.13 19.58 14.10
N LYS A 184 -6.80 18.52 14.57
CA LYS A 184 -6.82 17.21 13.91
C LYS A 184 -7.55 17.28 12.57
N THR A 185 -8.70 17.95 12.51
CA THR A 185 -9.46 18.14 11.26
C THR A 185 -8.67 19.00 10.27
N LYS A 186 -8.14 20.14 10.72
CA LYS A 186 -7.35 21.04 9.90
C LYS A 186 -6.12 20.35 9.32
N LEU A 187 -5.32 19.71 10.17
CA LEU A 187 -4.13 18.98 9.74
C LEU A 187 -4.49 17.85 8.79
N GLY A 188 -5.53 17.06 9.08
CA GLY A 188 -5.96 15.98 8.19
C GLY A 188 -6.31 16.45 6.78
N ALA A 189 -7.05 17.56 6.66
CA ALA A 189 -7.37 18.15 5.36
C ALA A 189 -6.12 18.72 4.65
N SER A 190 -5.28 19.46 5.37
CA SER A 190 -4.02 19.99 4.84
C SER A 190 -3.11 18.86 4.30
N LEU A 191 -2.94 17.78 5.07
CA LEU A 191 -2.14 16.62 4.67
C LEU A 191 -2.72 15.91 3.44
N PHE A 192 -4.04 15.79 3.34
CA PHE A 192 -4.70 15.18 2.18
C PHE A 192 -4.46 15.98 0.90
N TYR A 193 -4.80 17.27 0.89
CA TYR A 193 -4.70 18.08 -0.32
C TYR A 193 -3.23 18.40 -0.68
N LYS A 194 -2.37 18.74 0.30
CA LYS A 194 -0.94 18.96 0.05
C LYS A 194 -0.24 17.69 -0.41
N GLY A 195 -0.54 16.55 0.21
CA GLY A 195 0.08 15.27 -0.13
C GLY A 195 -0.26 14.74 -1.52
N ASN A 196 -1.31 15.28 -2.16
CA ASN A 196 -1.76 14.87 -3.49
C ASN A 196 -1.72 16.00 -4.52
N SER A 197 -1.37 17.24 -4.16
CA SER A 197 -1.46 18.40 -5.06
C SER A 197 -0.62 18.24 -6.33
N GLY A 198 0.50 17.52 -6.24
CA GLY A 198 1.36 17.23 -7.38
C GLY A 198 0.87 16.11 -8.29
N SER A 199 -0.06 15.25 -7.83
CA SER A 199 -0.43 14.00 -8.54
C SER A 199 -1.93 13.82 -8.75
N LEU A 200 -2.70 14.91 -8.77
CA LEU A 200 -4.12 14.82 -9.08
C LEU A 200 -4.29 14.36 -10.53
N PHE A 201 -4.91 13.20 -10.72
CA PHE A 201 -5.26 12.75 -12.06
C PHE A 201 -6.61 13.38 -12.43
N ILE A 202 -6.58 14.47 -13.18
CA ILE A 202 -7.79 15.22 -13.55
C ILE A 202 -8.57 14.47 -14.64
N ILE A 203 -9.74 13.96 -14.28
CA ILE A 203 -10.66 13.25 -15.19
C ILE A 203 -11.59 14.24 -15.89
N HIS A 204 -12.10 15.21 -15.11
CA HIS A 204 -12.94 16.31 -15.60
C HIS A 204 -12.53 17.59 -14.90
N ASN A 205 -12.24 18.63 -15.67
CA ASN A 205 -11.63 19.84 -15.13
C ASN A 205 -12.62 21.00 -15.11
N ASN A 206 -12.64 21.70 -13.98
CA ASN A 206 -13.05 23.09 -13.89
C ASN A 206 -11.87 23.86 -13.28
N SER A 207 -11.25 24.74 -14.07
CA SER A 207 -10.01 25.44 -13.69
C SER A 207 -10.17 26.31 -12.45
N ASP A 208 -11.35 26.90 -12.25
CA ASP A 208 -11.60 27.82 -11.15
C ASP A 208 -11.74 27.05 -9.84
N ILE A 209 -12.47 25.93 -9.87
CA ILE A 209 -12.56 25.00 -8.73
C ILE A 209 -11.17 24.44 -8.41
N HIS A 210 -10.43 24.00 -9.44
CA HIS A 210 -9.10 23.41 -9.28
C HIS A 210 -8.12 24.40 -8.63
N THR A 211 -8.09 25.64 -9.11
CA THR A 211 -7.25 26.71 -8.54
C THR A 211 -7.68 27.01 -7.10
N ALA A 212 -9.00 27.13 -6.85
CA ALA A 212 -9.54 27.43 -5.53
C ALA A 212 -9.20 26.38 -4.45
N ILE A 213 -9.04 25.11 -4.81
CA ILE A 213 -8.64 24.05 -3.85
C ILE A 213 -7.12 23.99 -3.64
N LEU A 214 -6.33 24.27 -4.67
CA LEU A 214 -4.87 24.13 -4.61
C LEU A 214 -4.18 25.38 -4.07
N ASP A 215 -4.71 26.58 -4.30
CA ASP A 215 -4.12 27.83 -3.82
C ASP A 215 -4.00 27.91 -2.30
N GLU A 216 -4.92 27.27 -1.58
CA GLU A 216 -4.93 27.24 -0.11
C GLU A 216 -3.83 26.33 0.47
N VAL A 217 -3.35 25.35 -0.32
CA VAL A 217 -2.40 24.33 0.15
C VAL A 217 -1.04 24.42 -0.52
N SER A 218 -0.94 25.05 -1.70
CA SER A 218 0.32 25.28 -2.40
C SER A 218 1.38 25.99 -1.54
N PRO A 219 1.05 26.98 -0.67
CA PRO A 219 2.04 27.66 0.16
C PRO A 219 2.47 26.84 1.39
N LEU A 220 1.77 25.73 1.69
CA LEU A 220 2.12 24.91 2.84
C LEU A 220 3.44 24.17 2.61
N PRO A 221 4.23 23.94 3.67
CA PRO A 221 5.54 23.33 3.54
C PRO A 221 5.46 21.86 3.09
N ASP A 222 6.43 21.44 2.28
CA ASP A 222 6.48 20.08 1.72
C ASP A 222 6.77 19.00 2.77
N HIS A 223 7.22 19.36 3.98
CA HIS A 223 7.32 18.41 5.08
C HIS A 223 5.99 17.74 5.42
N LEU A 224 4.86 18.39 5.10
CA LEU A 224 3.53 17.83 5.29
C LEU A 224 3.30 16.57 4.43
N ILE A 225 4.03 16.41 3.32
CA ILE A 225 4.00 15.17 2.54
C ILE A 225 4.53 14.03 3.41
N PHE A 226 5.66 14.22 4.11
CA PHE A 226 6.16 13.21 5.03
C PHE A 226 5.19 12.91 6.17
N GLU A 227 4.60 13.94 6.77
CA GLU A 227 3.61 13.76 7.83
C GLU A 227 2.40 12.94 7.36
N ASN A 228 2.00 13.08 6.09
CA ASN A 228 0.90 12.32 5.50
C ASN A 228 1.22 10.83 5.33
N PHE A 229 2.44 10.49 4.91
CA PHE A 229 2.84 9.11 4.58
C PHE A 229 3.48 8.36 5.75
N LEU A 230 4.41 9.00 6.46
CA LEU A 230 5.30 8.37 7.43
C LEU A 230 5.20 8.97 8.84
N GLY A 231 4.84 10.24 8.95
CA GLY A 231 4.84 10.98 10.21
C GLY A 231 3.60 10.77 11.09
N SER A 232 3.24 11.82 11.81
CA SER A 232 2.27 11.80 12.92
C SER A 232 0.86 12.18 12.47
N ASN A 233 0.42 11.75 11.28
CA ASN A 233 -0.93 12.02 10.80
C ASN A 233 -1.98 11.50 11.81
N PRO A 234 -2.76 12.38 12.46
CA PRO A 234 -3.69 11.96 13.52
C PRO A 234 -4.91 11.20 12.98
N ALA A 235 -5.16 11.26 11.67
CA ALA A 235 -6.29 10.60 11.01
C ALA A 235 -6.00 9.16 10.56
N LYS A 236 -4.73 8.73 10.53
CA LYS A 236 -4.32 7.40 10.02
C LYS A 236 -3.24 6.76 10.90
N PRO A 237 -3.10 5.43 10.91
CA PRO A 237 -2.00 4.76 11.61
C PRO A 237 -0.70 4.88 10.81
N GLY A 238 -0.07 6.07 10.84
CA GLY A 238 1.21 6.33 10.15
C GLY A 238 2.37 5.50 10.72
N TYR A 239 3.45 5.35 9.93
CA TYR A 239 4.62 4.53 10.30
C TYR A 239 5.17 4.88 11.69
N LEU A 240 5.44 6.16 11.95
CA LEU A 240 5.99 6.60 13.24
C LEU A 240 5.02 6.32 14.40
N ARG A 241 3.71 6.50 14.19
CA ARG A 241 2.70 6.27 15.22
C ARG A 241 2.58 4.81 15.60
N LEU A 242 2.60 3.91 14.61
CA LEU A 242 2.61 2.46 14.82
C LEU A 242 3.89 2.02 15.54
N LYS A 243 5.04 2.53 15.10
CA LYS A 243 6.35 2.23 15.69
C LYS A 243 6.44 2.64 17.16
N ASN A 244 5.84 3.78 17.51
CA ASN A 244 5.84 4.33 18.87
C ASN A 244 4.72 3.76 19.76
N ASP A 245 3.93 2.80 19.27
CA ASP A 245 2.73 2.28 19.96
C ASP A 245 1.69 3.37 20.30
N GLU A 246 1.63 4.46 19.52
CA GLU A 246 0.64 5.53 19.72
C GLU A 246 -0.77 5.13 19.25
N VAL A 247 -0.82 4.17 18.31
CA VAL A 247 -2.06 3.56 17.79
C VAL A 247 -1.80 2.10 17.44
N PRO A 248 -2.80 1.22 17.61
CA PRO A 248 -2.70 -0.15 17.13
C PRO A 248 -2.82 -0.20 15.60
N LEU A 249 -2.20 -1.20 14.99
CA LEU A 249 -2.53 -1.60 13.62
C LEU A 249 -3.84 -2.39 13.67
N SER A 250 -4.89 -1.90 13.02
CA SER A 250 -6.11 -2.68 12.80
C SER A 250 -5.88 -3.64 11.63
N ILE A 251 -6.14 -4.92 11.83
CA ILE A 251 -6.11 -5.96 10.80
C ILE A 251 -7.47 -6.63 10.70
N ILE A 252 -7.77 -7.26 9.56
CA ILE A 252 -8.90 -8.20 9.49
C ILE A 252 -8.35 -9.61 9.68
N SER A 253 -8.79 -10.29 10.74
CA SER A 253 -8.31 -11.62 11.08
C SER A 253 -8.75 -12.66 10.05
N ASP A 254 -7.84 -13.55 9.65
CA ASP A 254 -8.22 -14.71 8.83
C ASP A 254 -9.11 -15.69 9.62
N ALA A 255 -9.04 -15.68 10.95
CA ALA A 255 -9.78 -16.61 11.81
C ALA A 255 -11.21 -16.13 12.11
N THR A 256 -11.37 -14.84 12.44
CA THR A 256 -12.66 -14.27 12.82
C THR A 256 -13.36 -13.52 11.69
N LEU A 257 -12.62 -13.14 10.63
CA LEU A 257 -13.09 -12.23 9.58
C LEU A 257 -13.55 -10.86 10.11
N GLU A 258 -13.12 -10.50 11.32
CA GLU A 258 -13.43 -9.23 11.98
C GLU A 258 -12.19 -8.35 12.10
N SER A 259 -12.43 -7.04 12.20
CA SER A 259 -11.39 -6.05 12.41
C SER A 259 -10.91 -6.08 13.86
N GLU A 260 -9.64 -6.43 14.07
CA GLU A 260 -9.01 -6.55 15.40
C GLU A 260 -7.64 -5.84 15.45
N PRO A 261 -7.20 -5.36 16.62
CA PRO A 261 -5.86 -4.80 16.77
C PRO A 261 -4.79 -5.91 16.71
N ALA A 262 -3.75 -5.69 15.91
CA ALA A 262 -2.60 -6.59 15.82
C ALA A 262 -1.88 -6.70 17.17
N GLY A 263 -1.83 -7.90 17.75
CA GLY A 263 -1.22 -8.14 19.07
C GLY A 263 0.31 -8.10 19.11
N SER A 264 1.00 -8.25 17.98
CA SER A 264 2.47 -8.27 17.93
C SER A 264 2.99 -7.73 16.60
N LEU A 265 3.22 -6.42 16.53
CA LEU A 265 3.64 -5.73 15.31
C LEU A 265 5.17 -5.60 15.23
N ILE A 266 5.80 -6.22 14.23
CA ILE A 266 7.24 -6.06 13.96
C ILE A 266 7.57 -4.57 13.77
N GLY A 267 8.54 -4.09 14.54
CA GLY A 267 9.02 -2.71 14.55
C GLY A 267 8.43 -1.82 15.62
N SER A 268 7.32 -2.22 16.27
CA SER A 268 6.79 -1.45 17.39
C SER A 268 7.69 -1.52 18.61
N ARG A 269 7.64 -0.49 19.47
CA ARG A 269 8.48 -0.43 20.68
C ARG A 269 8.16 -1.58 21.64
N SER A 270 6.89 -1.91 21.82
CA SER A 270 6.40 -3.04 22.61
C SER A 270 6.95 -4.37 22.09
N PHE A 271 6.92 -4.60 20.77
CA PHE A 271 7.46 -5.81 20.15
C PHE A 271 8.99 -5.90 20.26
N LEU A 272 9.70 -4.78 20.08
CA LEU A 272 11.15 -4.74 20.27
C LEU A 272 11.57 -5.06 21.71
N GLN A 273 10.75 -4.67 22.69
CA GLN A 273 10.99 -5.04 24.09
C GLN A 273 10.82 -6.54 24.32
N ALA A 274 9.79 -7.16 23.75
CA ALA A 274 9.60 -8.61 23.77
C ALA A 274 10.80 -9.36 23.16
N CYS A 275 11.28 -8.92 21.99
CA CYS A 275 12.45 -9.50 21.34
C CYS A 275 13.72 -9.41 22.20
N ARG A 276 13.93 -8.29 22.92
CA ARG A 276 15.10 -8.14 23.82
C ARG A 276 15.05 -9.11 25.00
N GLN A 277 13.86 -9.37 25.55
CA GLN A 277 13.70 -10.32 26.64
C GLN A 277 14.10 -11.73 26.21
N LEU A 278 13.65 -12.16 25.01
CA LEU A 278 14.02 -13.46 24.45
C LEU A 278 15.49 -13.55 24.06
N ALA A 279 16.05 -12.50 23.45
CA ALA A 279 17.46 -12.44 23.08
C ALA A 279 18.40 -12.53 24.30
N GLY A 280 17.96 -12.09 25.48
CA GLY A 280 18.69 -12.27 26.74
C GLY A 280 18.81 -13.73 27.20
N ILE A 281 17.99 -14.63 26.65
CA ILE A 281 18.04 -16.08 26.91
C ILE A 281 18.85 -16.75 25.81
N HIS A 282 18.48 -16.52 24.54
CA HIS A 282 19.21 -17.02 23.40
C HIS A 282 18.93 -16.15 22.17
N PRO A 283 19.94 -15.81 21.34
CA PRO A 283 19.78 -14.86 20.24
C PRO A 283 18.86 -15.33 19.10
N ASP A 284 18.59 -16.63 19.04
CA ASP A 284 17.68 -17.25 18.04
C ASP A 284 16.23 -17.42 18.53
N LEU A 285 15.91 -16.95 19.74
CA LEU A 285 14.53 -16.96 20.22
C LEU A 285 13.79 -15.70 19.78
N PHE A 286 12.54 -15.87 19.39
CA PHE A 286 11.66 -14.81 18.90
C PHE A 286 10.20 -15.09 19.29
N PRO A 287 9.33 -14.06 19.34
CA PRO A 287 7.90 -14.25 19.55
C PRO A 287 7.29 -15.05 18.40
N GLN A 288 6.57 -16.14 18.69
CA GLN A 288 5.99 -17.00 17.63
C GLN A 288 4.85 -16.32 16.89
N GLN A 289 4.12 -15.43 17.56
CA GLN A 289 3.10 -14.59 16.93
C GLN A 289 3.72 -13.25 16.56
N TRP A 290 3.68 -12.93 15.28
CA TRP A 290 4.12 -11.66 14.75
C TRP A 290 3.35 -11.29 13.49
N ILE A 291 3.21 -9.98 13.28
CA ILE A 291 2.60 -9.35 12.12
C ILE A 291 3.57 -8.30 11.60
N PHE A 292 3.72 -8.22 10.28
CA PHE A 292 4.46 -7.17 9.59
C PHE A 292 3.51 -6.39 8.68
N SER A 293 3.44 -5.06 8.88
CA SER A 293 2.61 -4.21 8.03
C SER A 293 3.31 -3.90 6.71
N MET A 294 2.88 -4.55 5.64
CA MET A 294 3.38 -4.26 4.31
C MET A 294 2.97 -2.84 3.87
N LYS A 295 1.72 -2.45 4.18
CA LYS A 295 1.14 -1.12 3.86
C LYS A 295 1.84 0.02 4.58
N TYR A 296 1.90 -0.01 5.91
CA TYR A 296 2.34 1.15 6.69
C TYR A 296 3.84 1.19 6.94
N SER A 297 4.58 0.10 6.72
CA SER A 297 6.04 0.09 6.81
C SER A 297 6.68 0.40 5.45
N ILE A 298 6.64 -0.53 4.50
CA ILE A 298 7.42 -0.42 3.26
C ILE A 298 6.69 0.39 2.19
N ASN A 299 5.43 0.05 1.93
CA ASN A 299 4.63 0.65 0.85
C ASN A 299 4.52 2.17 1.01
N ARG A 300 4.13 2.66 2.20
CA ARG A 300 4.04 4.11 2.47
C ARG A 300 5.39 4.83 2.41
N ALA A 301 6.50 4.17 2.74
CA ALA A 301 7.82 4.76 2.63
C ALA A 301 8.25 4.93 1.17
N TYR A 302 7.98 3.94 0.33
CA TYR A 302 8.21 4.06 -1.11
C TYR A 302 7.27 5.10 -1.74
N ASP A 303 5.98 5.09 -1.39
CA ASP A 303 5.01 6.08 -1.86
C ASP A 303 5.45 7.52 -1.51
N TYR A 304 6.00 7.74 -0.30
CA TYR A 304 6.56 9.03 0.10
C TYR A 304 7.72 9.48 -0.80
N VAL A 305 8.71 8.59 -1.01
CA VAL A 305 9.87 8.89 -1.86
C VAL A 305 9.41 9.25 -3.27
N SER A 306 8.47 8.48 -3.81
CA SER A 306 7.90 8.73 -5.13
C SER A 306 7.12 10.04 -5.20
N ALA A 307 6.35 10.36 -4.15
CA ALA A 307 5.62 11.63 -4.04
C ALA A 307 6.56 12.84 -4.06
N MET A 308 7.69 12.76 -3.34
CA MET A 308 8.69 13.83 -3.35
C MET A 308 9.36 13.98 -4.72
N VAL A 309 9.72 12.87 -5.38
CA VAL A 309 10.31 12.91 -6.72
C VAL A 309 9.37 13.57 -7.72
N HIS A 310 8.08 13.24 -7.66
CA HIS A 310 7.07 13.83 -8.52
C HIS A 310 6.81 15.31 -8.19
N ALA A 311 6.95 15.71 -6.94
CA ALA A 311 6.91 17.11 -6.52
C ALA A 311 8.13 17.92 -7.00
N GLY A 312 9.09 17.30 -7.69
CA GLY A 312 10.23 17.96 -8.31
C GLY A 312 11.56 17.78 -7.56
N TYR A 313 11.55 17.08 -6.42
CA TYR A 313 12.77 16.83 -5.65
C TYR A 313 13.63 15.75 -6.30
N SER A 314 14.93 15.99 -6.40
CA SER A 314 15.88 14.94 -6.73
C SER A 314 16.01 13.94 -5.57
N LEU A 315 16.43 12.71 -5.90
CA LEU A 315 16.76 11.70 -4.88
C LEU A 315 17.82 12.21 -3.87
N ARG A 316 18.67 13.16 -4.27
CA ARG A 316 19.68 13.79 -3.40
C ARG A 316 19.07 14.71 -2.36
N GLU A 317 18.10 15.50 -2.74
CA GLU A 317 17.43 16.44 -1.83
C GLU A 317 16.59 15.71 -0.76
N ILE A 318 16.14 14.49 -1.04
CA ILE A 318 15.41 13.66 -0.09
C ILE A 318 16.30 12.69 0.72
N GLY A 319 17.63 12.82 0.60
CA GLY A 319 18.60 12.12 1.45
C GLY A 319 19.26 10.87 0.87
N PHE A 320 19.04 10.54 -0.41
CA PHE A 320 19.76 9.47 -1.11
C PHE A 320 20.94 10.03 -1.93
N THR A 321 21.85 9.17 -2.39
CA THR A 321 22.97 9.61 -3.26
C THR A 321 22.61 9.62 -4.76
N GLY A 322 21.50 8.99 -5.13
CA GLY A 322 20.97 8.89 -6.50
C GLY A 322 20.20 7.58 -6.72
N SER A 323 19.90 7.25 -7.97
CA SER A 323 19.12 6.04 -8.33
C SER A 323 19.82 4.71 -8.01
N ARG A 324 21.14 4.75 -7.79
CA ARG A 324 21.97 3.60 -7.39
C ARG A 324 22.27 3.58 -5.89
N ASP A 325 21.70 4.49 -5.10
CA ASP A 325 21.86 4.47 -3.65
C ASP A 325 21.39 3.12 -3.10
N PRO A 326 22.21 2.40 -2.30
CA PRO A 326 21.84 1.06 -1.83
C PRO A 326 20.53 1.01 -1.04
N ASP A 327 20.15 2.09 -0.35
CA ASP A 327 18.92 2.15 0.43
C ASP A 327 17.71 2.48 -0.45
N TYR A 328 17.89 3.27 -1.50
CA TYR A 328 16.85 3.49 -2.49
C TYR A 328 16.56 2.20 -3.28
N VAL A 329 17.62 1.51 -3.72
CA VAL A 329 17.50 0.21 -4.40
C VAL A 329 16.83 -0.81 -3.48
N PHE A 330 17.24 -0.88 -2.21
CA PHE A 330 16.59 -1.72 -1.22
C PHE A 330 15.09 -1.41 -1.08
N LEU A 331 14.73 -0.14 -0.94
CA LEU A 331 13.34 0.27 -0.75
C LEU A 331 12.47 -0.15 -1.94
N GLY A 332 12.98 0.00 -3.17
CA GLY A 332 12.29 -0.47 -4.37
C GLY A 332 12.12 -2.00 -4.41
N GLN A 333 13.14 -2.77 -4.05
CA GLN A 333 13.05 -4.23 -4.00
C GLN A 333 12.13 -4.72 -2.88
N ALA A 334 12.20 -4.10 -1.70
CA ALA A 334 11.29 -4.39 -0.59
C ALA A 334 9.84 -4.08 -0.96
N HIS A 335 9.59 -2.96 -1.64
CA HIS A 335 8.26 -2.61 -2.10
C HIS A 335 7.71 -3.63 -3.11
N ARG A 336 8.53 -4.05 -4.09
CA ARG A 336 8.16 -5.13 -5.02
C ARG A 336 7.81 -6.44 -4.31
N LEU A 337 8.58 -6.82 -3.29
CA LEU A 337 8.24 -7.99 -2.47
C LEU A 337 6.88 -7.84 -1.80
N MET A 338 6.60 -6.66 -1.22
CA MET A 338 5.32 -6.44 -0.56
C MET A 338 4.19 -6.63 -1.56
N LEU A 339 4.27 -6.03 -2.74
CA LEU A 339 3.27 -6.20 -3.79
C LEU A 339 3.12 -7.67 -4.21
N PHE A 340 4.22 -8.41 -4.33
CA PHE A 340 4.18 -9.84 -4.63
C PHE A 340 3.47 -10.65 -3.54
N LEU A 341 3.80 -10.42 -2.27
CA LEU A 341 3.13 -11.08 -1.15
C LEU A 341 1.63 -10.76 -1.14
N GLN A 342 1.25 -9.53 -1.48
CA GLN A 342 -0.15 -9.13 -1.60
C GLN A 342 -0.88 -9.91 -2.70
N GLU A 343 -0.27 -10.09 -3.88
CA GLU A 343 -0.82 -10.93 -4.94
C GLU A 343 -0.96 -12.40 -4.51
N LEU A 344 0.05 -12.94 -3.83
CA LEU A 344 0.01 -14.34 -3.37
C LEU A 344 -1.04 -14.58 -2.29
N ILE A 345 -1.21 -13.63 -1.35
CA ILE A 345 -2.27 -13.67 -0.34
C ILE A 345 -3.62 -13.66 -1.04
N HIS A 346 -3.82 -12.77 -2.02
CA HIS A 346 -5.04 -12.72 -2.80
C HIS A 346 -5.35 -14.05 -3.49
N ILE A 347 -4.39 -14.61 -4.24
CA ILE A 347 -4.58 -15.89 -4.96
C ILE A 347 -4.84 -17.05 -3.99
N LYS A 348 -4.14 -17.11 -2.86
CA LYS A 348 -4.27 -18.22 -1.89
C LYS A 348 -5.62 -18.22 -1.18
N LEU A 349 -6.18 -17.05 -0.89
CA LEU A 349 -7.40 -16.95 -0.09
C LEU A 349 -8.66 -17.20 -0.92
N ASP A 350 -8.55 -17.27 -2.26
CA ASP A 350 -9.62 -17.60 -3.22
C ASP A 350 -10.98 -16.93 -2.91
N SER A 351 -10.93 -15.79 -2.21
CA SER A 351 -12.09 -15.12 -1.66
C SER A 351 -11.94 -13.64 -1.89
N TYR A 352 -12.82 -13.15 -2.75
CA TYR A 352 -13.06 -11.74 -2.95
C TYR A 352 -14.14 -11.29 -1.97
N THR A 353 -13.74 -11.08 -0.72
CA THR A 353 -14.61 -10.40 0.23
C THR A 353 -13.83 -9.30 0.92
N ASN A 354 -14.53 -8.24 1.32
CA ASN A 354 -14.01 -7.11 2.11
C ASN A 354 -13.43 -7.55 3.48
N LEU A 355 -13.44 -8.86 3.75
CA LEU A 355 -13.02 -9.53 4.96
C LEU A 355 -11.58 -10.06 4.86
N CYS A 356 -10.94 -9.95 3.69
CA CYS A 356 -9.54 -10.34 3.51
C CYS A 356 -8.61 -9.12 3.54
N ASP A 357 -7.81 -8.98 4.59
CA ASP A 357 -6.82 -7.91 4.70
C ASP A 357 -5.46 -8.33 4.13
N TYR A 358 -5.14 -7.83 2.94
CA TYR A 358 -3.86 -8.02 2.24
C TYR A 358 -2.81 -6.96 2.64
N SER A 359 -3.04 -6.13 3.66
CA SER A 359 -2.10 -5.07 4.06
C SER A 359 -0.94 -5.56 4.93
N TYR A 360 -0.98 -6.82 5.38
CA TYR A 360 0.00 -7.41 6.30
C TYR A 360 0.34 -8.87 5.97
N ILE A 361 1.48 -9.31 6.51
CA ILE A 361 1.90 -10.72 6.54
C ILE A 361 2.11 -11.13 8.00
N SER A 362 1.58 -12.30 8.38
CA SER A 362 1.76 -12.91 9.71
C SER A 362 2.67 -14.13 9.66
N ALA A 363 3.09 -14.58 10.84
CA ALA A 363 3.78 -15.85 11.04
C ALA A 363 3.10 -17.01 10.28
N ASP A 364 1.81 -17.22 10.52
CA ASP A 364 1.04 -18.33 9.94
C ASP A 364 0.90 -18.21 8.42
N ARG A 365 0.63 -17.00 7.90
CA ARG A 365 0.55 -16.76 6.45
C ARG A 365 1.88 -17.11 5.79
N PHE A 366 2.98 -16.61 6.35
CA PHE A 366 4.33 -16.84 5.84
C PHE A 366 4.70 -18.33 5.86
N ALA A 367 4.53 -19.02 6.98
CA ALA A 367 4.78 -20.45 7.09
C ALA A 367 3.95 -21.25 6.07
N GLY A 368 2.67 -20.92 5.92
CA GLY A 368 1.79 -21.57 4.95
C GLY A 368 2.07 -21.22 3.48
N PHE A 369 3.03 -20.34 3.17
CA PHE A 369 3.59 -20.18 1.82
C PHE A 369 4.90 -20.96 1.63
N MET A 370 5.64 -21.17 2.72
CA MET A 370 6.91 -21.88 2.72
C MET A 370 6.76 -23.41 2.82
N ASP A 371 5.68 -23.92 3.43
CA ASP A 371 5.49 -25.36 3.74
C ASP A 371 4.06 -25.91 3.48
N PRO A 372 3.89 -26.93 2.60
CA PRO A 372 4.78 -27.26 1.49
C PRO A 372 4.85 -26.09 0.50
N PRO A 373 5.91 -25.99 -0.33
CA PRO A 373 6.06 -24.85 -1.23
C PRO A 373 4.87 -24.73 -2.18
N LYS A 374 4.18 -23.59 -2.14
CA LYS A 374 3.10 -23.27 -3.10
C LYS A 374 3.70 -22.53 -4.29
N GLY A 375 3.72 -23.19 -5.45
CA GLY A 375 4.27 -22.61 -6.68
C GLY A 375 5.75 -22.23 -6.58
N PHE A 376 6.12 -21.10 -7.17
CA PHE A 376 7.50 -20.61 -7.18
C PHE A 376 7.87 -19.70 -5.99
N PHE A 377 6.94 -19.47 -5.06
CA PHE A 377 7.12 -18.48 -4.00
C PHE A 377 8.44 -18.65 -3.25
N ARG A 378 8.68 -19.84 -2.71
CA ARG A 378 9.87 -20.09 -1.91
C ARG A 378 11.16 -19.84 -2.70
N ARG A 379 11.24 -20.35 -3.92
CA ARG A 379 12.42 -20.13 -4.80
C ARG A 379 12.65 -18.63 -5.05
N ASP A 380 11.59 -17.90 -5.37
CA ASP A 380 11.68 -16.48 -5.71
C ASP A 380 11.97 -15.62 -4.47
N PHE A 381 11.40 -16.00 -3.32
CA PHE A 381 11.69 -15.40 -2.03
C PHE A 381 13.16 -15.62 -1.66
N ASP A 382 13.65 -16.87 -1.73
CA ASP A 382 15.05 -17.23 -1.47
C ASP A 382 15.99 -16.43 -2.41
N ALA A 383 15.69 -16.36 -3.71
CA ALA A 383 16.49 -15.61 -4.68
C ALA A 383 16.58 -14.11 -4.36
N MET A 384 15.48 -13.51 -3.91
CA MET A 384 15.43 -12.09 -3.59
C MET A 384 16.08 -11.79 -2.23
N VAL A 385 15.82 -12.55 -1.17
CA VAL A 385 16.46 -12.30 0.14
C VAL A 385 17.96 -12.55 0.10
N LEU A 386 18.42 -13.46 -0.77
CA LEU A 386 19.84 -13.71 -1.02
C LEU A 386 20.46 -12.74 -2.03
N SER A 387 19.68 -11.85 -2.64
CA SER A 387 20.18 -10.78 -3.49
C SER A 387 21.09 -9.83 -2.70
N PRO A 388 22.17 -9.29 -3.29
CA PRO A 388 23.05 -8.32 -2.64
C PRO A 388 22.33 -7.02 -2.23
N HIS A 389 21.16 -6.75 -2.79
CA HIS A 389 20.41 -5.51 -2.59
C HIS A 389 19.38 -5.58 -1.44
N PHE A 390 19.13 -6.77 -0.89
CA PHE A 390 18.06 -6.98 0.09
C PHE A 390 18.59 -7.10 1.52
N LEU A 391 19.14 -8.26 1.86
CA LEU A 391 19.83 -8.52 3.14
C LEU A 391 21.31 -8.16 3.06
N LEU A 392 21.91 -7.78 4.19
CA LEU A 392 23.36 -7.63 4.32
C LEU A 392 24.07 -8.99 4.18
N ALA A 393 25.37 -8.98 3.86
CA ALA A 393 26.14 -10.22 3.67
C ALA A 393 26.08 -11.17 4.88
N SER A 394 26.22 -10.64 6.10
CA SER A 394 26.08 -11.41 7.33
C SER A 394 24.66 -11.94 7.56
N GLN A 395 23.65 -11.16 7.19
CA GLN A 395 22.25 -11.57 7.29
C GLN A 395 21.91 -12.68 6.28
N ARG A 396 22.49 -12.66 5.08
CA ARG A 396 22.35 -13.75 4.11
C ARG A 396 22.95 -15.05 4.61
N GLN A 397 24.11 -15.01 5.27
CA GLN A 397 24.69 -16.20 5.90
C GLN A 397 23.78 -16.76 7.01
N ARG A 398 23.22 -15.89 7.86
CA ARG A 398 22.26 -16.27 8.91
C ARG A 398 20.99 -16.88 8.31
N TYR A 399 20.46 -16.28 7.25
CA TYR A 399 19.31 -16.79 6.51
C TYR A 399 19.57 -18.22 6.02
N SER A 400 20.69 -18.45 5.32
CA SER A 400 21.03 -19.78 4.80
C SER A 400 21.22 -20.81 5.93
N PHE A 401 21.76 -20.38 7.07
CA PHE A 401 21.86 -21.22 8.25
C PHE A 401 20.49 -21.61 8.80
N TYR A 402 19.54 -20.68 8.94
CA TYR A 402 18.18 -20.98 9.39
C TYR A 402 17.44 -21.88 8.41
N ALA A 403 17.47 -21.57 7.11
CA ALA A 403 16.83 -22.38 6.09
C ALA A 403 17.35 -23.83 6.10
N LYS A 404 18.67 -24.01 6.22
CA LYS A 404 19.28 -25.34 6.38
C LYS A 404 18.87 -26.00 7.69
N SER A 405 18.83 -25.27 8.80
CA SER A 405 18.46 -25.79 10.11
C SER A 405 17.01 -26.28 10.16
N ILE A 406 16.08 -25.59 9.49
CA ILE A 406 14.69 -26.03 9.34
C ILE A 406 14.64 -27.36 8.57
N HIS A 407 15.37 -27.46 7.46
CA HIS A 407 15.45 -28.69 6.67
C HIS A 407 16.06 -29.88 7.41
N ASP A 408 17.17 -29.63 8.10
CA ASP A 408 17.89 -30.61 8.91
C ASP A 408 17.13 -30.93 10.21
N LYS A 409 15.96 -30.30 10.47
CA LYS A 409 15.17 -30.40 11.71
C LYS A 409 16.00 -30.14 12.96
N LYS A 410 16.92 -29.18 12.88
CA LYS A 410 17.74 -28.74 14.02
C LYS A 410 16.90 -27.95 15.01
N GLU A 411 17.41 -27.85 16.21
CA GLU A 411 16.73 -27.19 17.33
C GLU A 411 17.72 -26.40 18.18
N ILE A 412 17.20 -25.39 18.85
CA ILE A 412 17.89 -24.59 19.84
C ILE A 412 17.77 -25.30 21.19
N ILE A 413 18.91 -25.69 21.76
CA ILE A 413 18.95 -26.35 23.08
C ILE A 413 19.10 -25.27 24.16
N LEU A 414 18.15 -25.20 25.07
CA LEU A 414 18.14 -24.27 26.19
C LEU A 414 18.27 -25.04 27.50
N SER A 415 19.15 -24.56 28.39
CA SER A 415 19.29 -25.09 29.76
C SER A 415 18.52 -24.21 30.75
N ILE A 416 17.20 -24.32 30.75
CA ILE A 416 16.29 -23.55 31.63
C ILE A 416 15.31 -24.48 32.36
N THR A 417 14.78 -24.05 33.49
CA THR A 417 13.80 -24.83 34.27
C THR A 417 12.38 -24.74 33.69
N ASN A 418 11.50 -25.68 34.02
CA ASN A 418 10.08 -25.63 33.58
C ASN A 418 9.39 -24.34 34.05
N THR A 419 9.63 -23.93 35.29
CA THR A 419 9.10 -22.68 35.86
C THR A 419 9.60 -21.44 35.11
N GLN A 420 10.79 -21.49 34.50
CA GLN A 420 11.28 -20.43 33.62
C GLN A 420 10.70 -20.52 32.20
N MET A 421 10.34 -21.71 31.72
CA MET A 421 9.77 -21.91 30.39
C MET A 421 8.29 -21.52 30.33
N GLU A 422 7.50 -21.81 31.36
CA GLU A 422 6.08 -21.47 31.47
C GLU A 422 5.75 -20.01 31.09
N PRO A 423 6.42 -18.97 31.64
CA PRO A 423 6.15 -17.60 31.25
C PRO A 423 6.56 -17.30 29.81
N LEU A 424 7.57 -17.98 29.25
CA LEU A 424 7.98 -17.78 27.86
C LEU A 424 6.95 -18.36 26.88
N VAL A 425 6.35 -19.50 27.24
CA VAL A 425 5.26 -20.10 26.47
C VAL A 425 4.02 -19.22 26.55
N ALA A 426 3.65 -18.78 27.75
CA ALA A 426 2.47 -17.94 27.97
C ALA A 426 2.58 -16.58 27.26
N ASN A 427 3.76 -15.94 27.30
CA ASN A 427 3.93 -14.59 26.78
C ASN A 427 4.34 -14.55 25.29
N PHE A 428 5.03 -15.58 24.80
CA PHE A 428 5.62 -15.56 23.44
C PHE A 428 5.17 -16.73 22.56
N GLY A 429 4.32 -17.62 23.07
CA GLY A 429 3.78 -18.76 22.32
C GLY A 429 4.84 -19.80 21.93
N LEU A 430 6.00 -19.83 22.60
CA LEU A 430 7.11 -20.73 22.24
C LEU A 430 6.65 -22.19 22.25
N ARG A 431 6.89 -22.89 21.13
CA ARG A 431 6.76 -24.34 21.03
C ARG A 431 8.10 -24.97 21.39
N PHE A 432 8.09 -25.99 22.24
CA PHE A 432 9.30 -26.67 22.70
C PHE A 432 9.03 -28.14 23.03
N ARG A 433 10.10 -28.94 23.08
CA ARG A 433 10.08 -30.33 23.58
C ARG A 433 11.07 -30.50 24.72
N HIS A 434 10.75 -31.38 25.67
CA HIS A 434 11.69 -31.78 26.72
C HIS A 434 12.71 -32.78 26.16
N LEU A 435 14.00 -32.57 26.48
CA LEU A 435 15.09 -33.48 26.10
C LEU A 435 15.40 -34.51 27.20
N ASP A 436 15.19 -34.13 28.46
CA ASP A 436 15.34 -35.00 29.64
C ASP A 436 14.37 -34.53 30.75
N ASN A 437 13.70 -35.50 31.39
CA ASN A 437 12.71 -35.27 32.46
C ASN A 437 13.27 -35.57 33.86
N GLY A 438 14.56 -35.93 34.00
CA GLY A 438 15.08 -36.54 35.24
C GLY A 438 16.17 -35.78 36.01
N SER A 439 16.77 -34.70 35.49
CA SER A 439 18.06 -34.18 36.01
C SER A 439 18.02 -32.78 36.68
N GLY A 440 16.85 -32.17 36.88
CA GLY A 440 16.68 -30.91 37.64
C GLY A 440 17.12 -29.63 36.91
N LYS A 441 17.95 -29.75 35.87
CA LYS A 441 18.03 -28.79 34.75
C LYS A 441 17.38 -29.53 33.58
N ASN A 442 16.15 -29.18 33.20
CA ASN A 442 15.44 -29.87 32.12
C ASN A 442 15.79 -29.20 30.79
N PRO A 443 16.79 -29.69 30.02
CA PRO A 443 17.08 -29.10 28.74
C PRO A 443 15.83 -29.18 27.84
N VAL A 444 15.45 -28.03 27.28
CA VAL A 444 14.35 -27.93 26.32
C VAL A 444 14.91 -27.63 24.94
N ALA A 445 14.26 -28.19 23.92
CA ALA A 445 14.58 -27.92 22.54
C ALA A 445 13.46 -27.09 21.90
N VAL A 446 13.83 -25.98 21.27
CA VAL A 446 12.93 -25.12 20.47
C VAL A 446 13.29 -25.30 19.00
N PRO A 447 12.36 -25.70 18.12
CA PRO A 447 12.68 -25.95 16.72
C PRO A 447 12.93 -24.66 15.94
N TYR A 448 13.81 -24.74 14.93
CA TYR A 448 13.83 -23.73 13.87
C TYR A 448 12.59 -23.94 12.99
N THR A 449 11.86 -22.87 12.69
CA THR A 449 10.62 -22.93 11.91
C THR A 449 10.59 -21.88 10.79
N TRP A 450 9.68 -22.06 9.83
CA TRP A 450 9.47 -21.08 8.76
C TRP A 450 8.96 -19.74 9.30
N GLU A 451 8.11 -19.75 10.33
CA GLU A 451 7.70 -18.55 11.08
C GLU A 451 8.92 -17.78 11.61
N GLY A 452 9.92 -18.50 12.13
CA GLY A 452 11.17 -17.90 12.61
C GLY A 452 12.05 -17.30 11.52
N LEU A 453 12.14 -18.00 10.37
CA LEU A 453 12.81 -17.45 9.20
C LEU A 453 12.12 -16.16 8.71
N GLY A 454 10.79 -16.17 8.70
CA GLY A 454 9.97 -15.00 8.36
C GLY A 454 10.23 -13.84 9.32
N PHE A 455 10.16 -14.08 10.63
CA PHE A 455 10.49 -13.09 11.66
C PHE A 455 11.86 -12.46 11.41
N PHE A 456 12.88 -13.28 11.15
CA PHE A 456 14.24 -12.80 10.88
C PHE A 456 14.27 -11.85 9.67
N VAL A 457 13.66 -12.25 8.55
CA VAL A 457 13.67 -11.44 7.33
C VAL A 457 12.89 -10.14 7.53
N PHE A 458 11.67 -10.19 8.08
CA PHE A 458 10.83 -9.01 8.27
C PHE A 458 11.36 -8.06 9.36
N SER A 459 12.05 -8.58 10.38
CA SER A 459 12.76 -7.75 11.36
C SER A 459 13.99 -7.07 10.75
N ALA A 460 14.74 -7.77 9.89
CA ALA A 460 15.86 -7.17 9.16
C ALA A 460 15.39 -6.06 8.19
N LEU A 461 14.27 -6.30 7.49
CA LEU A 461 13.59 -5.32 6.65
C LEU A 461 13.19 -4.07 7.45
N GLU A 462 12.49 -4.27 8.56
CA GLU A 462 12.06 -3.17 9.43
C GLU A 462 13.26 -2.39 9.96
N SER A 463 14.28 -3.07 10.47
CA SER A 463 15.46 -2.39 11.02
C SER A 463 16.14 -1.52 9.98
N ARG A 464 16.21 -1.97 8.72
CA ARG A 464 16.80 -1.19 7.63
C ARG A 464 15.90 -0.02 7.24
N LEU A 465 14.59 -0.25 7.10
CA LEU A 465 13.60 0.82 6.86
C LEU A 465 13.67 1.90 7.95
N SER A 466 13.67 1.50 9.22
CA SER A 466 13.81 2.35 10.40
C SER A 466 15.05 3.25 10.28
N SER A 467 16.19 2.69 9.87
CA SER A 467 17.40 3.46 9.61
C SER A 467 17.22 4.46 8.46
N ILE A 468 16.60 4.06 7.35
CA ILE A 468 16.34 4.94 6.19
C ILE A 468 15.44 6.11 6.58
N VAL A 469 14.30 5.82 7.23
CA VAL A 469 13.35 6.85 7.67
C VAL A 469 14.03 7.81 8.63
N ASN A 470 14.73 7.31 9.65
CA ASN A 470 15.31 8.14 10.70
C ASN A 470 16.56 8.92 10.27
N ARG A 471 17.41 8.36 9.39
CA ARG A 471 18.71 8.95 9.02
C ARG A 471 18.69 9.71 7.69
N LYS A 472 17.81 9.33 6.76
CA LYS A 472 17.73 9.94 5.42
C LYS A 472 16.48 10.79 5.27
N LEU A 473 15.30 10.16 5.39
CA LEU A 473 14.04 10.82 5.03
C LEU A 473 13.67 11.93 6.02
N ALA A 474 13.61 11.63 7.33
CA ALA A 474 13.24 12.62 8.35
C ALA A 474 14.20 13.82 8.44
N PRO A 475 15.54 13.66 8.37
CA PRO A 475 16.47 14.79 8.40
C PRO A 475 16.45 15.65 7.14
N ALA A 476 16.30 15.06 5.95
CA ALA A 476 16.26 15.80 4.69
C ALA A 476 15.15 16.86 4.68
N ILE A 477 14.02 16.53 5.29
CA ILE A 477 12.87 17.42 5.44
C ILE A 477 13.11 18.54 6.45
N ARG A 478 13.83 18.27 7.54
CA ARG A 478 14.25 19.33 8.50
C ARG A 478 15.29 20.27 7.89
N GLY A 479 16.01 19.80 6.87
CA GLY A 479 16.95 20.60 6.08
C GLY A 479 16.22 21.57 5.13
N THR A 480 15.13 21.13 4.49
CA THR A 480 14.35 21.98 3.56
C THR A 480 13.63 23.14 4.25
N GLU A 481 13.26 23.00 5.54
CA GLU A 481 12.76 24.11 6.36
C GLU A 481 13.77 25.24 6.56
N ARG A 482 15.08 24.94 6.50
CA ARG A 482 16.14 25.94 6.68
C ARG A 482 16.50 26.67 5.38
N SER A 483 16.30 26.04 4.22
CA SER A 483 16.61 26.63 2.91
C SER A 483 15.46 27.44 2.29
N HIS A 484 14.25 27.40 2.86
CA HIS A 484 13.12 28.27 2.47
C HIS A 484 12.73 29.28 3.57
N GLY A 485 13.53 29.37 4.63
CA GLY A 485 13.43 30.37 5.70
C GLY A 485 14.50 31.48 5.60
N GLN A 486 15.10 31.68 4.43
CA GLN A 486 15.99 32.81 4.13
C GLN A 486 15.41 33.68 3.03
#